data_AF-A0A091RAI0-F1
#
_entry.id   AF-A0A091RAI0-F1
#
_cell.length_a   1.000
_cell.length_b   1.000
_cell.length_c   1.000
_cell.angle_alpha   90.00
_cell.angle_beta   90.00
_cell.angle_gamma   90.00
#
_symmetry.space_group_name_H-M   'P 1'
#
loop_
_entity.id
_entity.type
_entity.pdbx_description
1 polymer ?
#
loop_
_entity_poly.entity_id
_entity_poly.type
_entity_poly.pdbx_seq_one_letter_code
_entity_poly.pdbx_strand_id
1 'polypeptide(L)'
;DGVLDEDTVAEGLHKLGRSAPGTEYVYLNLSLSGRELWDVNILSRYIHLQKLELSDNKINDLSCVSHMPYLLELNASNNELTTYFGFKPPKNLKEVDFSYNQIPKMQNLSAYQSLTKLLLDCNNIEEIRGLEKCHSLTHLSLSHNRLTAITGLQNLPIRTLNLSSNQIEKVTGLESLKSLQKLDLSRNKITSLEGLQEHDLLEMINLEDNQIAELRELEWIEDLPLLRVLNLLKNPLQEQADYWLMVIFMLLQLTELDLKKISVEEKVAAVNQYDPPPEVVAAKDHRTHVMYSMLQPQRIWDSTLPGLDTPYPMLVLVGPVACGKRELTHKICRQFNNFFRYGPCHTTRAAYFGEENRLDYYFISQEAFDKMVNTGKFIATYQYSGYYYGLGRDIVESIAREGLAACVHLEVEGVRSLKKTSFKPRYILLVPMNKENYEGHLRRTGFVSRPEIEEAVSRVDMYVHMSQELPGYFDAVVNTDELDEAFTELSFLIKAYLGLEPPQAAEGIQDVTSRAGAEQRLSPRGEITATPWPSSVSEFLDTSAKNYPGGISEKLAAHILSV
;
A
#
# COMPACT_ATOMS: atom_id res chain seq x y z
N ASP A 1 34.25 53.60 -16.08
CA ASP A 1 33.11 54.09 -16.89
C ASP A 1 32.12 52.99 -17.32
N GLY A 2 32.25 51.75 -16.83
CA GLY A 2 31.30 50.66 -17.13
C GLY A 2 31.36 50.13 -18.57
N VAL A 3 32.22 50.70 -19.41
CA VAL A 3 32.61 50.15 -20.71
C VAL A 3 33.76 49.18 -20.48
N LEU A 4 33.64 47.97 -21.01
CA LEU A 4 34.65 46.92 -20.87
C LEU A 4 35.86 47.18 -21.79
N ASP A 5 37.05 47.26 -21.19
CA ASP A 5 38.33 47.42 -21.91
C ASP A 5 39.12 46.10 -22.03
N GLU A 6 40.18 46.11 -22.85
CA GLU A 6 40.99 44.90 -23.11
C GLU A 6 41.73 44.41 -21.86
N ASP A 7 42.19 45.31 -21.00
CA ASP A 7 42.92 44.97 -19.78
C ASP A 7 42.01 44.23 -18.79
N THR A 8 40.79 44.72 -18.60
CA THR A 8 39.78 44.06 -17.76
C THR A 8 39.39 42.69 -18.32
N VAL A 9 39.29 42.54 -19.65
CA VAL A 9 39.04 41.23 -20.26
C VAL A 9 40.20 40.28 -19.99
N ALA A 10 41.45 40.74 -20.15
CA ALA A 10 42.64 39.93 -19.89
C ALA A 10 42.70 39.41 -18.45
N GLU A 11 42.24 40.21 -17.48
CA GLU A 11 42.11 39.78 -16.08
C GLU A 11 41.08 38.65 -15.87
N GLY A 12 39.98 38.66 -16.63
CA GLY A 12 38.89 37.70 -16.48
C GLY A 12 39.04 36.42 -17.30
N LEU A 13 39.92 36.43 -18.31
CA LEU A 13 40.17 35.28 -19.16
C LEU A 13 40.92 34.18 -18.41
N HIS A 14 40.41 32.96 -18.52
CA HIS A 14 41.02 31.80 -17.89
C HIS A 14 40.72 30.52 -18.69
N LYS A 15 41.31 29.41 -18.24
CA LYS A 15 41.24 28.09 -18.89
C LYS A 15 41.80 28.11 -20.31
N LEU A 16 43.12 27.92 -20.41
CA LEU A 16 43.79 27.73 -21.68
C LEU A 16 43.42 26.37 -22.28
N GLY A 17 43.01 26.36 -23.54
CA GLY A 17 42.69 25.15 -24.28
C GLY A 17 42.99 25.31 -25.76
N ARG A 18 42.61 24.31 -26.56
CA ARG A 18 42.74 24.40 -28.01
C ARG A 18 41.51 25.07 -28.62
N SER A 19 41.73 25.87 -29.65
CA SER A 19 40.65 26.40 -30.49
C SER A 19 39.85 25.25 -31.10
N ALA A 20 38.61 25.50 -31.56
CA ALA A 20 37.76 24.44 -32.11
C ALA A 20 38.38 23.68 -33.31
N PRO A 21 39.16 24.33 -34.22
CA PRO A 21 39.94 23.62 -35.25
C PRO A 21 41.16 22.86 -34.70
N GLY A 22 41.57 23.11 -33.45
CA GLY A 22 42.70 22.47 -32.80
C GLY A 22 44.07 23.09 -33.11
N THR A 23 44.10 24.22 -33.82
CA THR A 23 45.31 24.82 -34.40
C THR A 23 46.03 25.79 -33.47
N GLU A 24 45.31 26.38 -32.51
CA GLU A 24 45.82 27.46 -31.65
C GLU A 24 45.48 27.20 -30.19
N TYR A 25 46.29 27.77 -29.28
CA TYR A 25 45.97 27.83 -27.86
C TYR A 25 45.23 29.13 -27.56
N VAL A 26 44.04 29.02 -26.99
CA VAL A 26 43.14 30.14 -26.72
C VAL A 26 42.53 29.99 -25.33
N TYR A 27 42.13 31.10 -24.73
CA TYR A 27 41.32 31.08 -23.52
C TYR A 27 39.87 30.72 -23.86
N LEU A 28 39.32 29.76 -23.13
CA LEU A 28 37.97 29.23 -23.38
C LEU A 28 36.92 29.81 -22.44
N ASN A 29 37.32 30.42 -21.33
CA ASN A 29 36.40 30.93 -20.34
C ASN A 29 36.70 32.40 -20.01
N LEU A 30 35.64 33.16 -19.75
CA LEU A 30 35.73 34.53 -19.26
C LEU A 30 34.77 34.72 -18.08
N SER A 31 35.27 35.25 -16.97
CA SER A 31 34.47 35.61 -15.79
C SER A 31 34.68 37.06 -15.40
N LEU A 32 33.61 37.86 -15.49
CA LEU A 32 33.59 39.30 -15.20
C LEU A 32 32.35 39.69 -14.39
N SER A 33 32.18 39.08 -13.22
CA SER A 33 31.03 39.37 -12.35
C SER A 33 31.26 40.58 -11.45
N GLY A 34 30.21 41.35 -11.14
CA GLY A 34 30.26 42.38 -10.10
C GLY A 34 31.04 43.65 -10.46
N ARG A 35 31.15 44.00 -11.74
CA ARG A 35 32.03 45.07 -12.24
C ARG A 35 31.28 46.32 -12.73
N GLU A 36 29.96 46.39 -12.51
CA GLU A 36 29.09 47.47 -12.98
C GLU A 36 29.18 47.74 -14.50
N LEU A 37 29.44 46.68 -15.28
CA LEU A 37 29.59 46.79 -16.73
C LEU A 37 28.23 47.02 -17.40
N TRP A 38 28.16 47.92 -18.38
CA TRP A 38 26.97 48.13 -19.21
C TRP A 38 27.24 47.93 -20.71
N ASP A 39 28.47 48.19 -21.17
CA ASP A 39 28.91 47.92 -22.55
C ASP A 39 29.98 46.83 -22.59
N VAL A 40 29.64 45.70 -23.20
CA VAL A 40 30.52 44.52 -23.36
C VAL A 40 30.79 44.19 -24.82
N ASN A 41 30.58 45.13 -25.75
CA ASN A 41 30.69 44.87 -27.19
C ASN A 41 32.08 44.39 -27.64
N ILE A 42 33.13 44.77 -26.90
CA ILE A 42 34.50 44.30 -27.15
C ILE A 42 34.62 42.77 -27.15
N LEU A 43 33.72 42.08 -26.44
CA LEU A 43 33.68 40.62 -26.36
C LEU A 43 33.42 39.95 -27.72
N SER A 44 32.90 40.68 -28.70
CA SER A 44 32.71 40.20 -30.08
C SER A 44 34.01 39.69 -30.74
N ARG A 45 35.18 40.11 -30.23
CA ARG A 45 36.50 39.69 -30.72
C ARG A 45 36.95 38.33 -30.15
N TYR A 46 36.30 37.84 -29.09
CA TYR A 46 36.70 36.62 -28.37
C TYR A 46 35.86 35.42 -28.82
N ILE A 47 36.02 35.05 -30.10
CA ILE A 47 35.16 34.08 -30.80
C ILE A 47 35.26 32.64 -30.28
N HIS A 48 36.32 32.32 -29.54
CA HIS A 48 36.61 30.96 -29.07
C HIS A 48 36.08 30.65 -27.68
N LEU A 49 35.43 31.61 -27.02
CA LEU A 49 34.85 31.40 -25.70
C LEU A 49 33.78 30.29 -25.75
N GLN A 50 33.88 29.39 -24.78
CA GLN A 50 32.94 28.31 -24.50
C GLN A 50 32.10 28.63 -23.27
N LYS A 51 32.64 29.40 -22.32
CA LYS A 51 31.94 29.82 -21.11
C LYS A 51 32.08 31.33 -20.90
N LEU A 52 30.96 32.01 -20.68
CA LEU A 52 30.90 33.44 -20.44
C LEU A 52 30.07 33.74 -19.19
N GLU A 53 30.72 34.28 -18.15
CA GLU A 53 30.08 34.73 -16.91
C GLU A 53 30.14 36.25 -16.79
N LEU A 54 28.98 36.88 -16.83
CA LEU A 54 28.76 38.33 -16.79
C LEU A 54 27.76 38.72 -15.70
N SER A 55 27.62 37.90 -14.65
CA SER A 55 26.61 38.13 -13.62
C SER A 55 26.86 39.42 -12.83
N ASP A 56 25.83 39.97 -12.21
CA ASP A 56 25.96 41.12 -11.29
C ASP A 56 26.58 42.36 -11.97
N ASN A 57 26.04 42.73 -13.13
CA ASN A 57 26.44 43.91 -13.88
C ASN A 57 25.21 44.76 -14.24
N LYS A 58 25.36 45.72 -15.15
CA LYS A 58 24.31 46.63 -15.64
C LYS A 58 24.09 46.46 -17.15
N ILE A 59 24.28 45.23 -17.65
CA ILE A 59 24.25 44.92 -19.09
C ILE A 59 22.80 44.86 -19.55
N ASN A 60 22.48 45.56 -20.63
CA ASN A 60 21.18 45.50 -21.31
C ASN A 60 21.26 44.97 -22.75
N ASP A 61 22.46 44.89 -23.33
CA ASP A 61 22.72 44.37 -24.67
C ASP A 61 23.77 43.25 -24.65
N LEU A 62 23.39 42.09 -25.19
CA LEU A 62 24.24 40.91 -25.37
C LEU A 62 24.44 40.57 -26.85
N SER A 63 24.29 41.53 -27.75
CA SER A 63 24.51 41.36 -29.19
C SER A 63 25.89 40.76 -29.52
N CYS A 64 26.91 41.03 -28.69
CA CYS A 64 28.26 40.48 -28.80
C CYS A 64 28.31 38.94 -28.85
N VAL A 65 27.36 38.26 -28.18
CA VAL A 65 27.25 36.79 -28.14
C VAL A 65 27.02 36.19 -29.53
N SER A 66 26.46 36.98 -30.47
CA SER A 66 26.27 36.58 -31.87
C SER A 66 27.57 36.16 -32.57
N HIS A 67 28.72 36.60 -32.06
CA HIS A 67 30.05 36.34 -32.61
C HIS A 67 30.78 35.17 -31.92
N MET A 68 30.12 34.46 -31.01
CA MET A 68 30.71 33.36 -30.22
C MET A 68 30.09 32.00 -30.62
N PRO A 69 30.45 31.42 -31.79
CA PRO A 69 29.81 30.21 -32.31
C PRO A 69 30.07 28.95 -31.47
N TYR A 70 31.08 28.98 -30.59
CA TYR A 70 31.48 27.85 -29.74
C TYR A 70 30.98 27.96 -28.30
N LEU A 71 30.16 28.98 -28.00
CA LEU A 71 29.64 29.19 -26.65
C LEU A 71 28.72 28.03 -26.23
N LEU A 72 28.99 27.48 -25.06
CA LEU A 72 28.26 26.38 -24.43
C LEU A 72 27.49 26.85 -23.20
N GLU A 73 28.07 27.77 -22.43
CA GLU A 73 27.54 28.27 -21.17
C GLU A 73 27.54 29.80 -21.16
N LEU A 74 26.38 30.39 -20.87
CA LEU A 74 26.20 31.83 -20.72
C LEU A 74 25.50 32.13 -19.39
N ASN A 75 26.17 32.86 -18.52
CA ASN A 75 25.54 33.43 -17.33
C ASN A 75 25.54 34.96 -17.46
N ALA A 76 24.35 35.53 -17.59
CA ALA A 76 24.12 36.98 -17.54
C ALA A 76 23.01 37.30 -16.53
N SER A 77 22.97 36.57 -15.41
CA SER A 77 22.04 36.84 -14.32
C SER A 77 22.37 38.16 -13.61
N ASN A 78 21.38 38.74 -12.92
CA ASN A 78 21.50 40.00 -12.19
C ASN A 78 22.06 41.14 -13.07
N ASN A 79 21.29 41.47 -14.11
CA ASN A 79 21.60 42.50 -15.11
C ASN A 79 20.32 43.30 -15.47
N GLU A 80 20.39 44.14 -16.50
CA GLU A 80 19.29 45.00 -16.94
C GLU A 80 18.70 44.55 -18.29
N LEU A 81 18.73 43.23 -18.57
CA LEU A 81 18.22 42.70 -19.82
C LEU A 81 16.70 42.86 -19.90
N THR A 82 16.24 43.54 -20.94
CA THR A 82 14.80 43.71 -21.26
C THR A 82 14.38 42.88 -22.47
N THR A 83 15.34 42.37 -23.23
CA THR A 83 15.11 41.54 -24.41
C THR A 83 15.49 40.08 -24.14
N TYR A 84 14.75 39.18 -24.78
CA TYR A 84 14.96 37.74 -24.66
C TYR A 84 15.72 37.23 -25.89
N PHE A 85 16.96 36.74 -25.69
CA PHE A 85 17.81 36.19 -26.76
C PHE A 85 17.89 37.09 -28.02
N GLY A 86 18.15 38.39 -27.84
CA GLY A 86 18.27 39.38 -28.93
C GLY A 86 19.50 39.24 -29.84
N PHE A 87 20.12 38.06 -29.85
CA PHE A 87 21.37 37.77 -30.58
C PHE A 87 21.22 36.52 -31.45
N LYS A 88 22.14 36.37 -32.40
CA LYS A 88 22.16 35.19 -33.27
C LYS A 88 22.51 33.95 -32.43
N PRO A 89 21.71 32.87 -32.49
CA PRO A 89 21.88 31.69 -31.65
C PRO A 89 23.24 31.01 -31.86
N PRO A 90 24.06 30.82 -30.81
CA PRO A 90 25.18 29.90 -30.83
C PRO A 90 24.65 28.46 -30.93
N LYS A 91 25.10 27.69 -31.93
CA LYS A 91 24.54 26.37 -32.27
C LYS A 91 24.60 25.35 -31.12
N ASN A 92 25.62 25.48 -30.26
CA ASN A 92 25.93 24.51 -29.22
C ASN A 92 25.65 25.03 -27.80
N LEU A 93 24.90 26.12 -27.67
CA LEU A 93 24.57 26.67 -26.35
C LEU A 93 23.73 25.65 -25.56
N LYS A 94 24.21 25.27 -24.38
CA LYS A 94 23.63 24.23 -23.51
C LYS A 94 23.01 24.82 -22.26
N GLU A 95 23.69 25.78 -21.64
CA GLU A 95 23.25 26.36 -20.37
C GLU A 95 23.16 27.88 -20.50
N VAL A 96 22.01 28.42 -20.11
CA VAL A 96 21.77 29.86 -20.08
C VAL A 96 21.14 30.24 -18.76
N ASP A 97 21.71 31.24 -18.11
CA ASP A 97 21.16 31.89 -16.93
C ASP A 97 20.91 33.38 -17.21
N PHE A 98 19.63 33.75 -17.25
CA PHE A 98 19.15 35.13 -17.36
C PHE A 98 18.29 35.52 -16.15
N SER A 99 18.52 34.87 -15.01
CA SER A 99 17.80 35.17 -13.77
C SER A 99 18.05 36.60 -13.29
N TYR A 100 17.13 37.20 -12.52
CA TYR A 100 17.27 38.57 -12.00
C TYR A 100 17.50 39.61 -13.12
N ASN A 101 16.60 39.62 -14.10
CA ASN A 101 16.58 40.60 -15.18
C ASN A 101 15.16 41.21 -15.29
N GLN A 102 14.90 41.97 -16.35
CA GLN A 102 13.61 42.65 -16.57
C GLN A 102 12.92 42.10 -17.84
N ILE A 103 13.06 40.81 -18.12
CA ILE A 103 12.52 40.20 -19.33
C ILE A 103 10.99 40.05 -19.18
N PRO A 104 10.18 40.73 -20.02
CA PRO A 104 8.73 40.71 -19.87
C PRO A 104 8.08 39.50 -20.52
N LYS A 105 8.69 38.93 -21.58
CA LYS A 105 8.08 37.87 -22.39
C LYS A 105 9.13 36.97 -23.01
N MET A 106 8.85 35.66 -23.00
CA MET A 106 9.60 34.68 -23.77
C MET A 106 9.33 34.83 -25.28
N GLN A 107 10.28 34.43 -26.11
CA GLN A 107 10.15 34.35 -27.57
C GLN A 107 10.56 32.96 -28.07
N ASN A 108 10.50 32.76 -29.39
CA ASN A 108 10.79 31.47 -30.00
C ASN A 108 12.26 31.05 -29.81
N LEU A 109 12.50 29.93 -29.12
CA LEU A 109 13.81 29.30 -28.95
C LEU A 109 14.07 28.14 -29.92
N SER A 110 13.32 28.02 -31.02
CA SER A 110 13.46 26.89 -31.94
C SER A 110 14.88 26.66 -32.52
N ALA A 111 15.73 27.68 -32.47
CA ALA A 111 17.12 27.60 -32.92
C ALA A 111 18.09 27.03 -31.86
N TYR A 112 17.69 26.93 -30.59
CA TYR A 112 18.53 26.50 -29.47
C TYR A 112 18.27 25.03 -29.10
N GLN A 113 18.37 24.12 -30.08
CA GLN A 113 18.01 22.70 -29.92
C GLN A 113 18.91 21.92 -28.94
N SER A 114 20.12 22.44 -28.71
CA SER A 114 21.12 21.88 -27.80
C SER A 114 20.93 22.32 -26.35
N LEU A 115 19.98 23.21 -26.07
CA LEU A 115 19.78 23.79 -24.74
C LEU A 115 19.30 22.72 -23.76
N THR A 116 20.07 22.51 -22.69
CA THR A 116 19.77 21.52 -21.65
C THR A 116 19.29 22.15 -20.36
N LYS A 117 19.71 23.39 -20.07
CA LYS A 117 19.36 24.12 -18.85
C LYS A 117 19.06 25.58 -19.16
N LEU A 118 17.92 26.06 -18.68
CA LEU A 118 17.47 27.44 -18.84
C LEU A 118 16.97 27.98 -17.49
N LEU A 119 17.61 29.03 -17.00
CA LEU A 119 17.22 29.74 -15.78
C LEU A 119 16.74 31.15 -16.13
N LEU A 120 15.52 31.46 -15.72
CA LEU A 120 14.80 32.71 -15.98
C LEU A 120 14.13 33.22 -14.70
N ASP A 121 14.72 32.92 -13.54
CA ASP A 121 14.16 33.26 -12.25
C ASP A 121 14.11 34.78 -12.07
N CYS A 122 13.19 35.30 -11.25
CA CYS A 122 13.10 36.73 -10.93
C CYS A 122 13.07 37.64 -12.18
N ASN A 123 12.12 37.38 -13.09
CA ASN A 123 11.84 38.20 -14.26
C ASN A 123 10.36 38.65 -14.25
N ASN A 124 9.85 39.16 -15.37
CA ASN A 124 8.49 39.66 -15.51
C ASN A 124 7.65 38.79 -16.47
N ILE A 125 7.98 37.50 -16.60
CA ILE A 125 7.36 36.61 -17.59
C ILE A 125 5.95 36.21 -17.15
N GLU A 126 4.98 36.38 -18.05
CA GLU A 126 3.56 36.04 -17.82
C GLU A 126 3.12 34.75 -18.51
N GLU A 127 3.84 34.30 -19.54
CA GLU A 127 3.50 33.12 -20.34
C GLU A 127 4.76 32.36 -20.79
N ILE A 128 4.73 31.03 -20.66
CA ILE A 128 5.75 30.12 -21.19
C ILE A 128 5.41 29.77 -22.64
N ARG A 129 6.34 30.05 -23.57
CA ARG A 129 6.16 29.77 -25.00
C ARG A 129 7.50 29.67 -25.73
N GLY A 130 7.51 29.07 -26.92
CA GLY A 130 8.69 29.05 -27.77
C GLY A 130 9.71 27.95 -27.41
N LEU A 131 9.35 27.03 -26.52
CA LEU A 131 10.22 25.93 -26.09
C LEU A 131 10.00 24.64 -26.90
N GLU A 132 9.08 24.62 -27.86
CA GLU A 132 8.53 23.40 -28.48
C GLU A 132 9.58 22.55 -29.23
N LYS A 133 10.72 23.15 -29.61
CA LYS A 133 11.83 22.46 -30.29
C LYS A 133 13.06 22.26 -29.40
N CYS A 134 12.98 22.60 -28.11
CA CYS A 134 14.07 22.41 -27.14
C CYS A 134 14.08 20.97 -26.61
N HIS A 135 14.24 19.98 -27.50
CA HIS A 135 14.16 18.55 -27.17
C HIS A 135 15.31 18.04 -26.29
N SER A 136 16.25 18.90 -25.91
CA SER A 136 17.34 18.56 -24.97
C SER A 136 17.11 19.18 -23.59
N LEU A 137 16.06 19.99 -23.41
CA LEU A 137 15.84 20.78 -22.20
C LEU A 137 15.37 19.89 -21.05
N THR A 138 16.25 19.72 -20.08
CA THR A 138 16.01 18.85 -18.91
C THR A 138 15.80 19.64 -17.62
N HIS A 139 16.28 20.88 -17.57
CA HIS A 139 16.20 21.74 -16.40
C HIS A 139 15.64 23.12 -16.79
N LEU A 140 14.50 23.48 -16.21
CA LEU A 140 13.85 24.77 -16.44
C LEU A 140 13.49 25.41 -15.10
N SER A 141 13.93 26.65 -14.89
CA SER A 141 13.57 27.44 -13.73
C SER A 141 12.99 28.78 -14.16
N LEU A 142 11.79 29.08 -13.69
CA LEU A 142 10.99 30.28 -13.95
C LEU A 142 10.37 30.79 -12.63
N SER A 143 11.08 30.59 -11.52
CA SER A 143 10.61 31.02 -10.21
C SER A 143 10.52 32.55 -10.13
N HIS A 144 9.66 33.07 -9.25
CA HIS A 144 9.49 34.51 -9.05
C HIS A 144 9.16 35.26 -10.36
N ASN A 145 8.20 34.75 -11.12
CA ASN A 145 7.66 35.39 -12.32
C ASN A 145 6.17 35.74 -12.10
N ARG A 146 5.42 35.96 -13.17
CA ARG A 146 3.99 36.33 -13.14
C ARG A 146 3.12 35.30 -13.87
N LEU A 147 3.55 34.04 -13.89
CA LEU A 147 2.84 32.97 -14.58
C LEU A 147 1.51 32.68 -13.87
N THR A 148 0.42 32.57 -14.63
CA THR A 148 -0.91 32.20 -14.11
C THR A 148 -1.33 30.79 -14.52
N ALA A 149 -0.67 30.21 -15.53
CA ALA A 149 -0.94 28.87 -16.04
C ALA A 149 0.35 28.20 -16.52
N ILE A 150 0.35 26.87 -16.55
CA ILE A 150 1.44 26.05 -17.07
C ILE A 150 1.10 25.70 -18.53
N THR A 151 1.71 26.40 -19.48
CA THR A 151 1.50 26.17 -20.92
C THR A 151 2.85 26.08 -21.64
N GLY A 152 2.87 25.69 -22.91
CA GLY A 152 4.09 25.73 -23.73
C GLY A 152 5.19 24.73 -23.35
N LEU A 153 4.94 23.80 -22.42
CA LEU A 153 5.88 22.76 -21.98
C LEU A 153 5.66 21.39 -22.64
N GLN A 154 4.73 21.31 -23.59
CA GLN A 154 4.24 20.03 -24.09
C GLN A 154 5.34 19.18 -24.75
N ASN A 155 5.43 17.90 -24.35
CA ASN A 155 6.38 16.89 -24.86
C ASN A 155 7.87 17.23 -24.67
N LEU A 156 8.22 18.08 -23.70
CA LEU A 156 9.62 18.36 -23.37
C LEU A 156 10.17 17.31 -22.39
N PRO A 157 11.45 16.91 -22.50
CA PRO A 157 12.06 15.93 -21.59
C PRO A 157 12.55 16.58 -20.28
N ILE A 158 11.73 17.46 -19.71
CA ILE A 158 12.05 18.16 -18.47
C ILE A 158 12.10 17.15 -17.33
N ARG A 159 13.17 17.21 -16.54
CA ARG A 159 13.39 16.40 -15.33
C ARG A 159 13.26 17.24 -14.08
N THR A 160 13.74 18.48 -14.12
CA THR A 160 13.63 19.44 -13.01
C THR A 160 12.90 20.68 -13.48
N LEU A 161 11.77 20.97 -12.87
CA LEU A 161 10.94 22.14 -13.14
C LEU A 161 10.72 22.93 -11.86
N ASN A 162 11.14 24.20 -11.87
CA ASN A 162 10.87 25.13 -10.79
C ASN A 162 9.99 26.28 -11.29
N LEU A 163 8.78 26.34 -10.76
CA LEU A 163 7.75 27.35 -11.03
C LEU A 163 7.30 28.03 -9.73
N SER A 164 8.13 27.99 -8.68
CA SER A 164 7.81 28.57 -7.38
C SER A 164 7.60 30.09 -7.44
N SER A 165 6.84 30.64 -6.50
CA SER A 165 6.56 32.09 -6.40
C SER A 165 5.98 32.68 -7.68
N ASN A 166 4.94 32.03 -8.22
CA ASN A 166 4.14 32.51 -9.35
C ASN A 166 2.68 32.71 -8.91
N GLN A 167 1.74 32.77 -9.85
CA GLN A 167 0.30 32.94 -9.60
C GLN A 167 -0.51 31.80 -10.21
N ILE A 168 0.06 30.59 -10.26
CA ILE A 168 -0.55 29.41 -10.86
C ILE A 168 -1.66 28.89 -9.95
N GLU A 169 -2.84 28.66 -10.52
CA GLU A 169 -4.02 28.16 -9.78
C GLU A 169 -4.28 26.66 -10.01
N LYS A 170 -3.81 26.11 -11.13
CA LYS A 170 -4.02 24.71 -11.52
C LYS A 170 -2.75 24.11 -12.07
N VAL A 171 -2.56 22.82 -11.82
CA VAL A 171 -1.39 22.05 -12.27
C VAL A 171 -1.52 21.53 -13.71
N THR A 172 -2.69 21.73 -14.34
CA THR A 172 -2.95 21.41 -15.74
C THR A 172 -1.87 21.95 -16.68
N GLY A 173 -1.42 21.14 -17.63
CA GLY A 173 -0.35 21.45 -18.56
C GLY A 173 0.98 20.73 -18.30
N LEU A 174 1.06 19.95 -17.22
CA LEU A 174 2.21 19.08 -16.93
C LEU A 174 2.06 17.64 -17.48
N GLU A 175 0.88 17.25 -17.96
CA GLU A 175 0.49 15.85 -18.22
C GLU A 175 1.43 15.11 -19.19
N SER A 176 2.05 15.85 -20.13
CA SER A 176 2.99 15.29 -21.11
C SER A 176 4.45 15.24 -20.65
N LEU A 177 4.79 15.81 -19.49
CA LEU A 177 6.15 15.82 -18.93
C LEU A 177 6.49 14.50 -18.23
N LYS A 178 6.40 13.39 -18.95
CA LYS A 178 6.61 12.03 -18.42
C LYS A 178 8.04 11.75 -17.91
N SER A 179 8.99 12.66 -18.17
CA SER A 179 10.37 12.59 -17.66
C SER A 179 10.58 13.36 -16.34
N LEU A 180 9.55 14.00 -15.79
CA LEU A 180 9.65 14.88 -14.63
C LEU A 180 10.01 14.08 -13.37
N GLN A 181 11.02 14.56 -12.65
CA GLN A 181 11.55 13.95 -11.42
C GLN A 181 11.42 14.88 -10.22
N LYS A 182 11.60 16.18 -10.44
CA LYS A 182 11.54 17.21 -9.39
C LYS A 182 10.68 18.37 -9.84
N LEU A 183 9.67 18.68 -9.04
CA LEU A 183 8.72 19.74 -9.29
C LEU A 183 8.63 20.66 -8.08
N ASP A 184 8.92 21.94 -8.29
CA ASP A 184 8.69 22.99 -7.30
C ASP A 184 7.58 23.93 -7.79
N LEU A 185 6.46 23.91 -7.08
CA LEU A 185 5.28 24.74 -7.27
C LEU A 185 4.96 25.55 -6.00
N SER A 186 5.91 25.68 -5.07
CA SER A 186 5.69 26.41 -3.83
C SER A 186 5.33 27.88 -4.07
N ARG A 187 4.58 28.50 -3.15
CA ARG A 187 4.17 29.92 -3.22
C ARG A 187 3.39 30.23 -4.48
N ASN A 188 2.36 29.42 -4.75
CA ASN A 188 1.40 29.64 -5.83
C ASN A 188 -0.02 29.72 -5.25
N LYS A 189 -1.05 29.53 -6.06
CA LYS A 189 -2.46 29.55 -5.66
C LYS A 189 -3.15 28.22 -5.99
N ILE A 190 -2.38 27.13 -5.98
CA ILE A 190 -2.89 25.83 -6.41
C ILE A 190 -3.91 25.32 -5.40
N THR A 191 -5.08 24.94 -5.89
CA THR A 191 -6.15 24.34 -5.09
C THR A 191 -6.33 22.85 -5.34
N SER A 192 -5.92 22.37 -6.52
CA SER A 192 -6.07 20.97 -6.93
C SER A 192 -4.81 20.41 -7.58
N LEU A 193 -4.57 19.11 -7.35
CA LEU A 193 -3.44 18.36 -7.90
C LEU A 193 -3.79 17.56 -9.17
N GLU A 194 -5.00 17.75 -9.69
CA GLU A 194 -5.41 17.19 -10.99
C GLU A 194 -4.43 17.65 -12.09
N GLY A 195 -3.90 16.69 -12.84
CA GLY A 195 -2.85 16.88 -13.85
C GLY A 195 -1.50 16.28 -13.45
N LEU A 196 -1.32 15.84 -12.19
CA LEU A 196 -0.10 15.16 -11.72
C LEU A 196 -0.16 13.63 -11.78
N GLN A 197 -1.29 13.05 -12.18
CA GLN A 197 -1.43 11.60 -12.34
C GLN A 197 -0.42 11.07 -13.38
N GLU A 198 -0.08 9.77 -13.30
CA GLU A 198 0.77 9.07 -14.29
C GLU A 198 2.18 9.68 -14.51
N HIS A 199 2.73 10.38 -13.50
CA HIS A 199 4.12 10.84 -13.51
C HIS A 199 5.02 9.83 -12.81
N ASP A 200 5.22 8.67 -13.44
CA ASP A 200 5.87 7.51 -12.83
C ASP A 200 7.32 7.77 -12.33
N LEU A 201 7.97 8.80 -12.88
CA LEU A 201 9.34 9.20 -12.55
C LEU A 201 9.43 10.31 -11.49
N LEU A 202 8.30 10.85 -11.01
CA LEU A 202 8.29 11.99 -10.10
C LEU A 202 8.70 11.56 -8.69
N GLU A 203 9.81 12.11 -8.21
CA GLU A 203 10.43 11.75 -6.92
C GLU A 203 10.14 12.78 -5.83
N MET A 204 10.04 14.05 -6.20
CA MET A 204 9.91 15.18 -5.28
C MET A 204 8.92 16.22 -5.79
N ILE A 205 7.99 16.58 -4.92
CA ILE A 205 7.00 17.63 -5.15
C ILE A 205 7.04 18.62 -3.99
N ASN A 206 7.30 19.89 -4.30
CA ASN A 206 7.18 20.99 -3.35
C ASN A 206 5.94 21.83 -3.69
N LEU A 207 4.96 21.83 -2.78
CA LEU A 207 3.69 22.56 -2.86
C LEU A 207 3.51 23.49 -1.65
N GLU A 208 4.60 23.83 -0.94
CA GLU A 208 4.53 24.75 0.21
C GLU A 208 3.82 26.06 -0.16
N ASP A 209 2.99 26.61 0.72
CA ASP A 209 2.34 27.92 0.57
C ASP A 209 1.45 27.96 -0.69
N ASN A 210 0.47 27.06 -0.72
CA ASN A 210 -0.59 26.98 -1.71
C ASN A 210 -1.97 26.95 -1.02
N GLN A 211 -3.04 26.66 -1.76
CA GLN A 211 -4.43 26.74 -1.30
C GLN A 211 -5.11 25.36 -1.29
N ILE A 212 -4.35 24.29 -1.10
CA ILE A 212 -4.88 22.92 -1.07
C ILE A 212 -5.59 22.69 0.27
N ALA A 213 -6.90 22.55 0.23
CA ALA A 213 -7.73 22.55 1.44
C ALA A 213 -8.14 21.16 1.93
N GLU A 214 -8.23 20.18 1.04
CA GLU A 214 -8.77 18.85 1.32
C GLU A 214 -7.75 17.75 1.04
N LEU A 215 -7.78 16.69 1.85
CA LEU A 215 -6.91 15.51 1.68
C LEU A 215 -7.24 14.69 0.44
N ARG A 216 -8.46 14.80 -0.09
CA ARG A 216 -8.88 14.09 -1.31
C ARG A 216 -8.06 14.49 -2.54
N GLU A 217 -7.47 15.67 -2.53
CA GLU A 217 -6.56 16.10 -3.61
C GLU A 217 -5.30 15.21 -3.70
N LEU A 218 -4.98 14.45 -2.65
CA LEU A 218 -3.86 13.52 -2.66
C LEU A 218 -4.17 12.22 -3.41
N GLU A 219 -5.43 11.91 -3.67
CA GLU A 219 -5.85 10.77 -4.51
C GLU A 219 -5.24 10.89 -5.92
N TRP A 220 -5.02 12.11 -6.42
CA TRP A 220 -4.39 12.35 -7.72
C TRP A 220 -2.91 11.95 -7.80
N ILE A 221 -2.24 11.78 -6.65
CA ILE A 221 -0.82 11.45 -6.57
C ILE A 221 -0.57 10.14 -5.80
N GLU A 222 -1.63 9.38 -5.46
CA GLU A 222 -1.52 8.14 -4.68
C GLU A 222 -0.74 7.05 -5.42
N ASP A 223 -0.97 6.94 -6.73
CA ASP A 223 -0.39 5.93 -7.60
C ASP A 223 1.02 6.27 -8.11
N LEU A 224 1.63 7.39 -7.66
CA LEU A 224 2.98 7.76 -8.10
C LEU A 224 4.03 6.84 -7.44
N PRO A 225 4.66 5.92 -8.19
CA PRO A 225 5.44 4.81 -7.62
C PRO A 225 6.79 5.24 -7.05
N LEU A 226 7.36 6.35 -7.56
CA LEU A 226 8.66 6.86 -7.17
C LEU A 226 8.59 8.11 -6.27
N LEU A 227 7.39 8.58 -5.90
CA LEU A 227 7.26 9.76 -5.05
C LEU A 227 7.82 9.48 -3.65
N ARG A 228 8.86 10.22 -3.26
CA ARG A 228 9.57 10.04 -1.98
C ARG A 228 9.49 11.26 -1.07
N VAL A 229 9.41 12.45 -1.65
CA VAL A 229 9.43 13.71 -0.89
C VAL A 229 8.25 14.57 -1.30
N LEU A 230 7.41 14.92 -0.32
CA LEU A 230 6.27 15.79 -0.50
C LEU A 230 6.33 16.91 0.55
N ASN A 231 6.19 18.16 0.11
CA ASN A 231 6.08 19.30 1.00
C ASN A 231 4.76 20.03 0.76
N LEU A 232 3.88 20.01 1.77
CA LEU A 232 2.56 20.64 1.80
C LEU A 232 2.49 21.72 2.89
N LEU A 233 3.63 22.16 3.45
CA LEU A 233 3.68 23.21 4.45
C LEU A 233 2.86 24.44 4.04
N LYS A 234 2.16 25.07 4.99
CA LYS A 234 1.36 26.27 4.76
C LYS A 234 0.22 26.08 3.75
N ASN A 235 -0.35 24.88 3.66
CA ASN A 235 -1.63 24.63 3.00
C ASN A 235 -2.75 24.45 4.04
N PRO A 236 -4.00 24.87 3.77
CA PRO A 236 -5.10 24.75 4.72
C PRO A 236 -5.35 23.32 5.22
N LEU A 237 -5.08 22.29 4.40
CA LEU A 237 -5.21 20.88 4.81
C LEU A 237 -4.34 20.50 6.03
N GLN A 238 -3.28 21.26 6.35
CA GLN A 238 -2.44 20.98 7.53
C GLN A 238 -3.15 21.24 8.86
N GLU A 239 -4.24 22.01 8.85
CA GLU A 239 -5.02 22.30 10.06
C GLU A 239 -5.90 21.11 10.48
N GLN A 240 -6.00 20.07 9.65
CA GLN A 240 -6.77 18.87 9.96
C GLN A 240 -6.07 18.04 11.05
N ALA A 241 -6.82 17.59 12.06
CA ALA A 241 -6.27 16.93 13.25
C ALA A 241 -5.42 15.67 12.96
N ASP A 242 -5.82 14.94 11.91
CA ASP A 242 -5.23 13.66 11.51
C ASP A 242 -4.31 13.77 10.30
N TYR A 243 -3.98 15.01 9.87
CA TYR A 243 -3.22 15.30 8.65
C TYR A 243 -1.99 14.40 8.49
N TRP A 244 -1.11 14.36 9.50
CA TRP A 244 0.16 13.65 9.41
C TRP A 244 0.00 12.15 9.12
N LEU A 245 -0.82 11.46 9.92
CA LEU A 245 -0.99 10.00 9.78
C LEU A 245 -1.86 9.67 8.56
N MET A 246 -2.83 10.50 8.21
CA MET A 246 -3.65 10.28 7.03
C MET A 246 -2.85 10.43 5.73
N VAL A 247 -1.99 11.45 5.60
CA VAL A 247 -1.12 11.59 4.43
C VAL A 247 -0.15 10.42 4.32
N ILE A 248 0.44 9.98 5.43
CA ILE A 248 1.31 8.79 5.44
C ILE A 248 0.55 7.55 5.01
N PHE A 249 -0.71 7.39 5.44
CA PHE A 249 -1.55 6.26 5.06
C PHE A 249 -1.93 6.28 3.58
N MET A 250 -2.32 7.44 3.04
CA MET A 250 -2.64 7.59 1.62
C MET A 250 -1.40 7.40 0.73
N LEU A 251 -0.23 7.84 1.20
CA LEU A 251 1.02 7.89 0.43
C LEU A 251 2.14 7.10 1.13
N LEU A 252 1.94 5.79 1.34
CA LEU A 252 2.87 4.91 2.06
C LEU A 252 4.29 4.87 1.45
N GLN A 253 4.44 5.23 0.18
CA GLN A 253 5.72 5.33 -0.55
C GLN A 253 6.62 6.48 -0.08
N LEU A 254 6.06 7.51 0.59
CA LEU A 254 6.81 8.68 1.03
C LEU A 254 7.89 8.32 2.05
N THR A 255 9.00 9.04 1.98
CA THR A 255 10.11 8.97 2.95
C THR A 255 10.27 10.26 3.73
N GLU A 256 9.77 11.37 3.18
CA GLU A 256 9.81 12.69 3.80
C GLU A 256 8.49 13.42 3.49
N LEU A 257 7.88 13.97 4.52
CA LEU A 257 6.70 14.84 4.45
C LEU A 257 7.00 16.13 5.21
N ASP A 258 6.73 17.27 4.59
CA ASP A 258 6.88 18.60 5.22
C ASP A 258 8.26 18.83 5.84
N LEU A 259 9.30 18.44 5.10
CA LEU A 259 10.72 18.54 5.49
C LEU A 259 11.10 17.68 6.70
N LYS A 260 10.25 16.70 7.07
CA LYS A 260 10.48 15.74 8.14
C LYS A 260 10.50 14.32 7.60
N LYS A 261 11.50 13.55 8.01
CA LYS A 261 11.59 12.13 7.66
C LYS A 261 10.49 11.34 8.34
N ILE A 262 9.86 10.45 7.59
CA ILE A 262 8.84 9.53 8.09
C ILE A 262 9.54 8.26 8.60
N SER A 263 9.28 7.90 9.86
CA SER A 263 9.78 6.67 10.45
C SER A 263 8.93 5.45 10.04
N VAL A 264 9.50 4.25 10.19
CA VAL A 264 8.76 3.00 9.90
C VAL A 264 7.62 2.83 10.92
N GLU A 265 7.85 3.23 12.16
CA GLU A 265 6.87 3.19 13.25
C GLU A 265 5.63 4.04 12.93
N GLU A 266 5.82 5.23 12.35
CA GLU A 266 4.71 6.09 11.93
C GLU A 266 3.92 5.49 10.78
N LYS A 267 4.59 4.85 9.79
CA LYS A 267 3.90 4.13 8.73
C LYS A 267 3.04 3.00 9.27
N VAL A 268 3.60 2.21 10.18
CA VAL A 268 2.86 1.12 10.85
C VAL A 268 1.71 1.68 11.69
N ALA A 269 1.91 2.80 12.38
CA ALA A 269 0.85 3.47 13.14
C ALA A 269 -0.29 3.97 12.25
N ALA A 270 0.04 4.57 11.11
CA ALA A 270 -0.93 5.04 10.12
C ALA A 270 -1.77 3.87 9.57
N VAL A 271 -1.12 2.78 9.13
CA VAL A 271 -1.82 1.57 8.68
C VAL A 271 -2.69 0.99 9.80
N ASN A 272 -2.17 0.84 11.02
CA ASN A 272 -2.94 0.33 12.15
C ASN A 272 -4.14 1.21 12.54
N GLN A 273 -4.13 2.50 12.21
CA GLN A 273 -5.20 3.43 12.53
C GLN A 273 -6.33 3.35 11.50
N TYR A 274 -6.00 3.29 10.20
CA TYR A 274 -6.98 3.41 9.12
C TYR A 274 -7.33 2.09 8.44
N ASP A 275 -6.39 1.15 8.34
CA ASP A 275 -6.59 -0.19 7.77
C ASP A 275 -5.76 -1.25 8.51
N PRO A 276 -6.10 -1.57 9.77
CA PRO A 276 -5.30 -2.47 10.59
C PRO A 276 -5.27 -3.89 10.01
N PRO A 277 -4.08 -4.53 9.94
CA PRO A 277 -3.99 -5.92 9.51
C PRO A 277 -4.86 -6.84 10.38
N PRO A 278 -5.42 -7.93 9.84
CA PRO A 278 -6.33 -8.82 10.57
C PRO A 278 -5.74 -9.37 11.88
N GLU A 279 -4.42 -9.59 11.93
CA GLU A 279 -3.71 -10.07 13.11
C GLU A 279 -3.66 -9.01 14.23
N VAL A 280 -3.59 -7.73 13.85
CA VAL A 280 -3.63 -6.59 14.78
C VAL A 280 -5.04 -6.43 15.33
N VAL A 281 -6.07 -6.58 14.47
CA VAL A 281 -7.48 -6.60 14.89
C VAL A 281 -7.72 -7.71 15.92
N ALA A 282 -7.29 -8.93 15.62
CA ALA A 282 -7.42 -10.07 16.53
C ALA A 282 -6.65 -9.89 17.85
N ALA A 283 -5.46 -9.29 17.81
CA ALA A 283 -4.70 -8.98 19.03
C ALA A 283 -5.38 -7.90 19.89
N LYS A 284 -5.97 -6.88 19.25
CA LYS A 284 -6.74 -5.82 19.92
C LYS A 284 -8.01 -6.40 20.56
N ASP A 285 -8.71 -7.30 19.87
CA ASP A 285 -9.85 -8.05 20.40
C ASP A 285 -9.44 -8.84 21.66
N HIS A 286 -8.41 -9.68 21.54
CA HIS A 286 -7.93 -10.48 22.67
C HIS A 286 -7.53 -9.59 23.87
N ARG A 287 -6.77 -8.52 23.64
CA ARG A 287 -6.39 -7.56 24.69
C ARG A 287 -7.61 -6.97 25.38
N THR A 288 -8.65 -6.63 24.61
CA THR A 288 -9.90 -6.05 25.12
C THR A 288 -10.60 -7.03 26.06
N HIS A 289 -10.77 -8.29 25.64
CA HIS A 289 -11.44 -9.30 26.47
C HIS A 289 -10.62 -9.72 27.69
N VAL A 290 -9.29 -9.77 27.59
CA VAL A 290 -8.42 -9.99 28.76
C VAL A 290 -8.57 -8.84 29.75
N MET A 291 -8.51 -7.58 29.28
CA MET A 291 -8.66 -6.41 30.14
C MET A 291 -10.02 -6.43 30.87
N TYR A 292 -11.13 -6.58 30.15
CA TYR A 292 -12.45 -6.59 30.77
C TYR A 292 -12.69 -7.79 31.67
N SER A 293 -12.14 -8.96 31.33
CA SER A 293 -12.19 -10.16 32.19
C SER A 293 -11.39 -9.98 33.47
N MET A 294 -10.25 -9.27 33.44
CA MET A 294 -9.44 -8.98 34.63
C MET A 294 -10.13 -7.99 35.58
N LEU A 295 -11.02 -7.13 35.07
CA LEU A 295 -11.83 -6.22 35.87
C LEU A 295 -12.99 -6.91 36.59
N GLN A 296 -13.35 -8.15 36.20
CA GLN A 296 -14.41 -8.92 36.86
C GLN A 296 -13.89 -9.68 38.10
N PRO A 297 -14.78 -10.09 39.03
CA PRO A 297 -14.41 -10.95 40.14
C PRO A 297 -13.76 -12.25 39.64
N GLN A 298 -12.53 -12.50 40.10
CA GLN A 298 -11.77 -13.67 39.69
C GLN A 298 -12.37 -14.93 40.31
N ARG A 299 -12.62 -15.94 39.47
CA ARG A 299 -13.04 -17.27 39.88
C ARG A 299 -12.31 -18.32 39.06
N ILE A 300 -12.16 -19.52 39.62
CA ILE A 300 -11.73 -20.68 38.84
C ILE A 300 -12.89 -21.03 37.91
N TRP A 301 -12.58 -21.13 36.62
CA TRP A 301 -13.56 -21.43 35.58
C TRP A 301 -13.77 -22.94 35.48
N ASP A 302 -14.98 -23.38 35.15
CA ASP A 302 -15.31 -24.80 34.94
C ASP A 302 -14.49 -25.38 33.77
N SER A 303 -14.11 -24.51 32.81
CA SER A 303 -13.19 -24.84 31.72
C SER A 303 -11.71 -24.98 32.14
N THR A 304 -11.35 -24.65 33.38
CA THR A 304 -9.96 -24.75 33.88
C THR A 304 -9.66 -26.19 34.30
N LEU A 305 -8.91 -26.92 33.48
CA LEU A 305 -8.54 -28.31 33.76
C LEU A 305 -7.39 -28.41 34.80
N PRO A 306 -7.27 -29.54 35.53
CA PRO A 306 -6.25 -29.70 36.59
C PRO A 306 -4.79 -29.65 36.10
N GLY A 307 -4.56 -29.92 34.82
CA GLY A 307 -3.22 -29.83 34.22
C GLY A 307 -2.94 -28.41 33.74
N LEU A 308 -1.87 -27.81 34.23
CA LEU A 308 -1.46 -26.43 33.87
C LEU A 308 -1.34 -26.20 32.35
N ASP A 309 -0.95 -27.24 31.61
CA ASP A 309 -0.74 -27.17 30.15
C ASP A 309 -1.87 -27.77 29.32
N THR A 310 -2.92 -28.31 29.94
CA THR A 310 -4.02 -28.98 29.22
C THR A 310 -5.14 -27.98 28.94
N PRO A 311 -5.34 -27.53 27.68
CA PRO A 311 -6.41 -26.61 27.36
C PRO A 311 -7.76 -27.32 27.41
N TYR A 312 -8.82 -26.55 27.66
CA TYR A 312 -10.19 -27.03 27.56
C TYR A 312 -10.49 -27.54 26.14
N PRO A 313 -11.08 -28.74 25.96
CA PRO A 313 -11.36 -29.31 24.66
C PRO A 313 -12.44 -28.51 23.94
N MET A 314 -12.12 -28.07 22.72
CA MET A 314 -13.03 -27.32 21.87
C MET A 314 -12.84 -27.72 20.41
N LEU A 315 -13.95 -27.89 19.70
CA LEU A 315 -13.99 -28.11 18.25
C LEU A 315 -14.59 -26.88 17.57
N VAL A 316 -13.92 -26.36 16.56
CA VAL A 316 -14.35 -25.19 15.80
C VAL A 316 -14.46 -25.57 14.33
N LEU A 317 -15.67 -25.50 13.78
CA LEU A 317 -15.88 -25.61 12.33
C LEU A 317 -15.79 -24.22 11.70
N VAL A 318 -14.93 -24.07 10.70
CA VAL A 318 -14.59 -22.79 10.06
C VAL A 318 -14.90 -22.89 8.58
N GLY A 319 -15.26 -21.80 7.92
CA GLY A 319 -15.52 -21.79 6.47
C GLY A 319 -16.37 -20.60 6.07
N PRO A 320 -16.68 -20.41 4.79
CA PRO A 320 -17.48 -19.28 4.33
C PRO A 320 -18.96 -19.41 4.70
N VAL A 321 -19.75 -18.35 4.52
CA VAL A 321 -21.20 -18.36 4.84
C VAL A 321 -21.93 -19.48 4.10
N ALA A 322 -22.92 -20.13 4.71
CA ALA A 322 -23.73 -21.19 4.08
C ALA A 322 -22.94 -22.37 3.45
N CYS A 323 -21.70 -22.66 3.89
CA CYS A 323 -20.99 -23.90 3.51
C CYS A 323 -21.39 -25.13 4.35
N GLY A 324 -22.50 -25.07 5.10
CA GLY A 324 -22.97 -26.18 5.91
C GLY A 324 -22.42 -26.22 7.35
N LYS A 325 -21.69 -25.19 7.82
CA LYS A 325 -21.08 -25.19 9.17
C LYS A 325 -22.10 -25.45 10.26
N ARG A 326 -23.26 -24.79 10.19
CA ARG A 326 -24.34 -24.89 11.18
C ARG A 326 -24.90 -26.31 11.20
N GLU A 327 -25.26 -26.82 10.03
CA GLU A 327 -25.86 -28.14 9.83
C GLU A 327 -24.91 -29.25 10.30
N LEU A 328 -23.64 -29.19 9.89
CA LEU A 328 -22.62 -30.15 10.28
C LEU A 328 -22.31 -30.10 11.78
N THR A 329 -22.24 -28.90 12.37
CA THR A 329 -22.03 -28.74 13.82
C THR A 329 -23.16 -29.41 14.61
N HIS A 330 -24.41 -29.18 14.23
CA HIS A 330 -25.57 -29.80 14.88
C HIS A 330 -25.59 -31.32 14.67
N LYS A 331 -25.31 -31.81 13.45
CA LYS A 331 -25.24 -33.26 13.18
C LYS A 331 -24.15 -33.93 14.04
N ILE A 332 -22.97 -33.33 14.17
CA ILE A 332 -21.87 -33.84 15.01
C ILE A 332 -22.26 -33.86 16.49
N CYS A 333 -22.84 -32.78 17.01
CA CYS A 333 -23.25 -32.73 18.41
C CYS A 333 -24.36 -33.75 18.72
N ARG A 334 -25.20 -34.11 17.74
CA ARG A 334 -26.21 -35.16 17.89
C ARG A 334 -25.60 -36.57 17.91
N GLN A 335 -24.66 -36.85 17.00
CA GLN A 335 -24.00 -38.16 16.92
C GLN A 335 -23.05 -38.42 18.10
N PHE A 336 -22.30 -37.40 18.51
CA PHE A 336 -21.29 -37.48 19.57
C PHE A 336 -21.74 -36.71 20.83
N ASN A 337 -23.02 -36.84 21.20
CA ASN A 337 -23.65 -36.10 22.31
C ASN A 337 -23.02 -36.35 23.69
N ASN A 338 -22.34 -37.48 23.86
CA ASN A 338 -21.60 -37.83 25.08
C ASN A 338 -20.25 -37.10 25.19
N PHE A 339 -19.79 -36.46 24.11
CA PHE A 339 -18.49 -35.79 24.05
C PHE A 339 -18.62 -34.29 23.76
N PHE A 340 -19.55 -33.89 22.91
CA PHE A 340 -19.68 -32.52 22.42
C PHE A 340 -21.06 -31.93 22.70
N ARG A 341 -21.07 -30.63 23.01
CA ARG A 341 -22.27 -29.82 23.01
C ARG A 341 -22.10 -28.58 22.15
N TYR A 342 -23.16 -28.23 21.42
CA TYR A 342 -23.18 -27.02 20.61
C TYR A 342 -23.18 -25.76 21.50
N GLY A 343 -22.27 -24.83 21.22
CA GLY A 343 -22.19 -23.53 21.87
C GLY A 343 -22.62 -22.40 20.92
N PRO A 344 -23.89 -21.96 20.95
CA PRO A 344 -24.38 -20.91 20.05
C PRO A 344 -23.66 -19.57 20.31
N CYS A 345 -23.05 -18.99 19.27
CA CYS A 345 -22.41 -17.67 19.40
C CYS A 345 -23.45 -16.55 19.53
N HIS A 346 -23.04 -15.38 20.00
CA HIS A 346 -23.88 -14.17 19.98
C HIS A 346 -23.69 -13.45 18.66
N THR A 347 -24.73 -12.80 18.16
CA THR A 347 -24.64 -11.94 16.98
C THR A 347 -25.61 -10.75 17.06
N THR A 348 -25.22 -9.63 16.43
CA THR A 348 -26.10 -8.46 16.25
C THR A 348 -26.92 -8.49 14.97
N ARG A 349 -26.71 -9.50 14.11
CA ARG A 349 -27.50 -9.75 12.92
C ARG A 349 -28.91 -10.20 13.28
N ALA A 350 -29.91 -9.91 12.45
CA ALA A 350 -31.24 -10.52 12.56
C ALA A 350 -31.21 -11.99 12.12
N ALA A 351 -32.04 -12.84 12.73
CA ALA A 351 -32.12 -14.26 12.38
C ALA A 351 -32.54 -14.48 10.91
N TYR A 352 -31.87 -15.42 10.22
CA TYR A 352 -32.29 -15.89 8.90
C TYR A 352 -33.47 -16.85 9.05
N PHE A 353 -34.17 -17.11 7.94
CA PHE A 353 -35.28 -18.06 7.92
C PHE A 353 -34.82 -19.45 8.39
N GLY A 354 -35.50 -19.97 9.41
CA GLY A 354 -35.19 -21.27 10.02
C GLY A 354 -34.07 -21.23 11.07
N GLU A 355 -33.49 -20.06 11.39
CA GLU A 355 -32.65 -19.91 12.58
C GLU A 355 -33.51 -19.60 13.81
N GLU A 356 -33.15 -20.23 14.93
CA GLU A 356 -33.84 -20.05 16.21
C GLU A 356 -32.91 -19.43 17.26
N ASN A 357 -33.43 -18.44 17.98
CA ASN A 357 -32.69 -17.78 19.05
C ASN A 357 -32.37 -18.79 20.17
N ARG A 358 -31.13 -18.73 20.68
CA ARG A 358 -30.54 -19.64 21.68
C ARG A 358 -30.27 -21.07 21.20
N LEU A 359 -30.77 -21.45 20.02
CA LEU A 359 -30.49 -22.74 19.41
C LEU A 359 -29.36 -22.65 18.40
N ASP A 360 -29.36 -21.61 17.56
CA ASP A 360 -28.33 -21.38 16.54
C ASP A 360 -27.39 -20.25 16.92
N TYR A 361 -27.97 -19.11 17.31
CA TYR A 361 -27.26 -17.96 17.83
C TYR A 361 -28.06 -17.30 18.95
N TYR A 362 -27.38 -16.53 19.79
CA TYR A 362 -28.01 -15.49 20.60
C TYR A 362 -28.10 -14.21 19.78
N PHE A 363 -29.29 -13.93 19.25
CA PHE A 363 -29.57 -12.70 18.52
C PHE A 363 -29.84 -11.57 19.52
N ILE A 364 -28.93 -10.60 19.59
CA ILE A 364 -28.97 -9.50 20.57
C ILE A 364 -28.79 -8.14 19.88
N SER A 365 -29.23 -7.05 20.52
CA SER A 365 -28.99 -5.71 19.98
C SER A 365 -27.52 -5.31 20.09
N GLN A 366 -27.09 -4.29 19.33
CA GLN A 366 -25.75 -3.73 19.41
C GLN A 366 -25.42 -3.25 20.83
N GLU A 367 -26.37 -2.57 21.50
CA GLU A 367 -26.17 -2.06 22.85
C GLU A 367 -25.98 -3.20 23.87
N ALA A 368 -26.71 -4.31 23.69
CA ALA A 368 -26.55 -5.49 24.52
C ALA A 368 -25.19 -6.16 24.28
N PHE A 369 -24.74 -6.23 23.02
CA PHE A 369 -23.43 -6.77 22.66
C PHE A 369 -22.30 -5.94 23.29
N ASP A 370 -22.34 -4.62 23.15
CA ASP A 370 -21.34 -3.70 23.71
C ASP A 370 -21.30 -3.79 25.25
N LYS A 371 -22.47 -3.92 25.88
CA LYS A 371 -22.55 -4.16 27.33
C LYS A 371 -21.88 -5.49 27.71
N MET A 372 -22.05 -6.54 26.92
CA MET A 372 -21.40 -7.83 27.17
C MET A 372 -19.88 -7.76 27.00
N VAL A 373 -19.38 -7.01 26.01
CA VAL A 373 -17.95 -6.72 25.85
C VAL A 373 -17.41 -6.03 27.10
N ASN A 374 -18.02 -4.91 27.50
CA ASN A 374 -17.56 -4.09 28.63
C ASN A 374 -17.69 -4.79 29.99
N THR A 375 -18.52 -5.83 30.09
CA THR A 375 -18.66 -6.67 31.29
C THR A 375 -17.82 -7.95 31.25
N GLY A 376 -16.94 -8.09 30.24
CA GLY A 376 -16.01 -9.22 30.13
C GLY A 376 -16.69 -10.57 29.88
N LYS A 377 -17.86 -10.56 29.22
CA LYS A 377 -18.68 -11.76 28.97
C LYS A 377 -18.26 -12.57 27.76
N PHE A 378 -17.39 -12.04 26.91
CA PHE A 378 -16.89 -12.73 25.72
C PHE A 378 -15.49 -13.32 25.96
N ILE A 379 -15.19 -14.40 25.22
CA ILE A 379 -13.85 -14.97 25.08
C ILE A 379 -13.13 -14.33 23.89
N ALA A 380 -13.85 -14.20 22.78
CA ALA A 380 -13.39 -13.60 21.54
C ALA A 380 -14.58 -12.98 20.81
N THR A 381 -14.35 -11.86 20.13
CA THR A 381 -15.33 -11.23 19.23
C THR A 381 -14.71 -10.94 17.87
N TYR A 382 -15.57 -10.78 16.87
CA TYR A 382 -15.16 -10.40 15.51
C TYR A 382 -16.33 -9.74 14.78
N GLN A 383 -16.01 -9.04 13.70
CA GLN A 383 -17.00 -8.44 12.81
C GLN A 383 -16.99 -9.16 11.46
N TYR A 384 -18.16 -9.37 10.89
CA TYR A 384 -18.33 -9.95 9.56
C TYR A 384 -19.58 -9.36 8.88
N SER A 385 -19.44 -8.93 7.62
CA SER A 385 -20.49 -8.25 6.83
C SER A 385 -21.24 -7.17 7.62
N GLY A 386 -20.51 -6.35 8.38
CA GLY A 386 -21.06 -5.24 9.18
C GLY A 386 -21.65 -5.64 10.54
N TYR A 387 -21.86 -6.92 10.82
CA TYR A 387 -22.42 -7.41 12.09
C TYR A 387 -21.34 -7.93 13.04
N TYR A 388 -21.61 -7.86 14.34
CA TYR A 388 -20.72 -8.39 15.36
C TYR A 388 -21.10 -9.81 15.74
N TYR A 389 -20.09 -10.61 16.05
CA TYR A 389 -20.20 -11.98 16.49
C TYR A 389 -19.29 -12.20 17.70
N GLY A 390 -19.72 -13.04 18.64
CA GLY A 390 -18.97 -13.27 19.88
C GLY A 390 -19.18 -14.63 20.52
N LEU A 391 -18.08 -15.29 20.89
CA LEU A 391 -18.12 -16.52 21.68
C LEU A 391 -18.26 -16.15 23.17
N GLY A 392 -19.44 -16.41 23.73
CA GLY A 392 -19.75 -16.08 25.13
C GLY A 392 -19.04 -17.02 26.09
N ARG A 393 -18.41 -16.45 27.12
CA ARG A 393 -17.74 -17.21 28.19
C ARG A 393 -18.73 -18.09 28.94
N ASP A 394 -19.85 -17.53 29.38
CA ASP A 394 -20.85 -18.24 30.17
C ASP A 394 -21.38 -19.51 29.47
N ILE A 395 -21.43 -19.53 28.13
CA ILE A 395 -21.82 -20.71 27.34
C ILE A 395 -20.76 -21.80 27.45
N VAL A 396 -19.49 -21.46 27.18
CA VAL A 396 -18.39 -22.42 27.28
C VAL A 396 -18.28 -22.99 28.69
N GLU A 397 -18.44 -22.15 29.71
CA GLU A 397 -18.43 -22.60 31.11
C GLU A 397 -19.63 -23.48 31.46
N SER A 398 -20.82 -23.22 30.89
CA SER A 398 -21.98 -24.09 31.11
C SER A 398 -21.77 -25.49 30.52
N ILE A 399 -21.16 -25.58 29.34
CA ILE A 399 -20.83 -26.84 28.68
C ILE A 399 -19.75 -27.60 29.46
N ALA A 400 -18.71 -26.87 29.90
CA ALA A 400 -17.61 -27.43 30.69
C ALA A 400 -18.10 -28.05 32.01
N ARG A 401 -19.05 -27.40 32.68
CA ARG A 401 -19.67 -27.89 33.92
C ARG A 401 -20.40 -29.23 33.74
N GLU A 402 -20.90 -29.49 32.54
CA GLU A 402 -21.53 -30.77 32.20
C GLU A 402 -20.51 -31.86 31.81
N GLY A 403 -19.21 -31.53 31.81
CA GLY A 403 -18.16 -32.45 31.41
C GLY A 403 -18.14 -32.71 29.91
N LEU A 404 -18.60 -31.77 29.08
CA LEU A 404 -18.60 -31.91 27.63
C LEU A 404 -17.59 -30.93 27.00
N ALA A 405 -17.14 -31.22 25.79
CA ALA A 405 -16.36 -30.30 24.98
C ALA A 405 -17.28 -29.33 24.22
N ALA A 406 -16.85 -28.08 24.08
CA ALA A 406 -17.61 -27.10 23.29
C ALA A 406 -17.39 -27.34 21.79
N CYS A 407 -18.47 -27.40 21.02
CA CYS A 407 -18.44 -27.43 19.57
C CYS A 407 -19.11 -26.16 19.03
N VAL A 408 -18.38 -25.36 18.26
CA VAL A 408 -18.84 -24.06 17.75
C VAL A 408 -18.46 -23.91 16.28
N HIS A 409 -19.07 -22.95 15.59
CA HIS A 409 -18.63 -22.57 14.25
C HIS A 409 -18.37 -21.08 14.15
N LEU A 410 -17.32 -20.71 13.40
CA LEU A 410 -16.82 -19.34 13.29
C LEU A 410 -16.44 -19.02 11.85
N GLU A 411 -16.34 -17.72 11.54
CA GLU A 411 -15.61 -17.24 10.36
C GLU A 411 -14.11 -17.10 10.69
N VAL A 412 -13.26 -16.91 9.67
CA VAL A 412 -11.80 -16.80 9.84
C VAL A 412 -11.38 -15.69 10.80
N GLU A 413 -12.12 -14.59 10.85
CA GLU A 413 -11.88 -13.47 11.76
C GLU A 413 -12.04 -13.90 13.22
N GLY A 414 -13.10 -14.66 13.51
CA GLY A 414 -13.30 -15.25 14.83
C GLY A 414 -12.24 -16.27 15.21
N VAL A 415 -11.76 -17.05 14.23
CA VAL A 415 -10.64 -17.98 14.41
C VAL A 415 -9.36 -17.25 14.78
N ARG A 416 -9.03 -16.16 14.07
CA ARG A 416 -7.85 -15.33 14.37
C ARG A 416 -7.90 -14.81 15.81
N SER A 417 -9.04 -14.27 16.24
CA SER A 417 -9.23 -13.81 17.62
C SER A 417 -9.10 -14.96 18.63
N LEU A 418 -9.75 -16.10 18.38
CA LEU A 418 -9.75 -17.23 19.29
C LEU A 418 -8.36 -17.88 19.43
N LYS A 419 -7.56 -17.93 18.35
CA LYS A 419 -6.17 -18.42 18.38
C LYS A 419 -5.23 -17.57 19.25
N LYS A 420 -5.59 -16.33 19.61
CA LYS A 420 -4.84 -15.49 20.56
C LYS A 420 -5.13 -15.84 22.02
N THR A 421 -6.20 -16.59 22.29
CA THR A 421 -6.59 -16.98 23.64
C THR A 421 -5.80 -18.19 24.14
N SER A 422 -5.97 -18.55 25.42
CA SER A 422 -5.40 -19.77 25.99
C SER A 422 -6.11 -21.04 25.52
N PHE A 423 -7.30 -20.92 24.94
CA PHE A 423 -7.96 -22.05 24.31
C PHE A 423 -7.12 -22.48 23.10
N LYS A 424 -6.91 -23.79 22.95
CA LYS A 424 -6.28 -24.37 21.75
C LYS A 424 -7.28 -25.31 21.09
N PRO A 425 -8.35 -24.77 20.48
CA PRO A 425 -9.35 -25.60 19.82
C PRO A 425 -8.74 -26.34 18.64
N ARG A 426 -9.41 -27.42 18.23
CA ARG A 426 -9.20 -28.02 16.92
C ARG A 426 -10.04 -27.27 15.90
N TYR A 427 -9.41 -26.80 14.84
CA TYR A 427 -10.03 -26.04 13.75
C TYR A 427 -10.17 -26.93 12.53
N ILE A 428 -11.39 -27.23 12.12
CA ILE A 428 -11.66 -27.96 10.88
C ILE A 428 -12.24 -26.96 9.87
N LEU A 429 -11.53 -26.81 8.77
CA LEU A 429 -11.94 -25.95 7.67
C LEU A 429 -12.93 -26.71 6.77
N LEU A 430 -14.07 -26.09 6.52
CA LEU A 430 -15.15 -26.52 5.65
C LEU A 430 -15.13 -25.62 4.42
N VAL A 431 -14.81 -26.17 3.24
CA VAL A 431 -14.68 -25.38 2.00
C VAL A 431 -15.53 -25.99 0.88
N PRO A 432 -16.37 -25.21 0.20
CA PRO A 432 -16.98 -25.63 -1.04
C PRO A 432 -15.95 -25.51 -2.18
N MET A 433 -15.58 -26.64 -2.78
CA MET A 433 -14.58 -26.67 -3.86
C MET A 433 -15.18 -26.29 -5.22
N ASN A 434 -16.48 -26.53 -5.41
CA ASN A 434 -17.22 -26.11 -6.61
C ASN A 434 -17.91 -24.76 -6.38
N LYS A 435 -17.21 -23.69 -6.78
CA LYS A 435 -17.71 -22.30 -6.64
C LYS A 435 -19.01 -22.03 -7.38
N GLU A 436 -19.21 -22.61 -8.56
CA GLU A 436 -20.43 -22.40 -9.35
C GLU A 436 -21.66 -22.97 -8.64
N ASN A 437 -21.53 -24.20 -8.12
CA ASN A 437 -22.59 -24.84 -7.34
C ASN A 437 -22.86 -24.09 -6.03
N TYR A 438 -21.80 -23.63 -5.36
CA TYR A 438 -21.88 -22.85 -4.14
C TYR A 438 -22.57 -21.50 -4.36
N GLU A 439 -22.18 -20.75 -5.40
CA GLU A 439 -22.85 -19.52 -5.79
C GLU A 439 -24.32 -19.77 -6.14
N GLY A 440 -24.60 -20.82 -6.91
CA GLY A 440 -25.97 -21.24 -7.24
C GLY A 440 -26.78 -21.64 -6.00
N HIS A 441 -26.15 -22.23 -4.99
CA HIS A 441 -26.77 -22.53 -3.70
C HIS A 441 -27.11 -21.23 -2.95
N LEU A 442 -26.15 -20.31 -2.78
CA LEU A 442 -26.36 -19.02 -2.15
C LEU A 442 -27.51 -18.24 -2.81
N ARG A 443 -27.55 -18.19 -4.15
CA ARG A 443 -28.64 -17.55 -4.92
C ARG A 443 -30.00 -18.19 -4.65
N ARG A 444 -30.05 -19.52 -4.47
CA ARG A 444 -31.29 -20.27 -4.17
C ARG A 444 -31.76 -20.11 -2.73
N THR A 445 -30.86 -19.89 -1.76
CA THR A 445 -31.26 -19.66 -0.36
C THR A 445 -32.10 -18.40 -0.20
N GLY A 446 -31.89 -17.37 -1.03
CA GLY A 446 -32.78 -16.20 -1.13
C GLY A 446 -32.63 -15.14 -0.03
N PHE A 447 -31.72 -15.32 0.92
CA PHE A 447 -31.51 -14.38 2.05
C PHE A 447 -30.15 -13.66 2.02
N VAL A 448 -29.32 -13.94 1.02
CA VAL A 448 -28.00 -13.33 0.82
C VAL A 448 -28.08 -12.37 -0.37
N SER A 449 -27.67 -11.12 -0.17
CA SER A 449 -27.66 -10.10 -1.23
C SER A 449 -26.57 -10.35 -2.26
N ARG A 450 -26.71 -9.81 -3.47
CA ARG A 450 -25.69 -10.02 -4.54
C ARG A 450 -24.26 -9.64 -4.11
N PRO A 451 -24.02 -8.49 -3.46
CA PRO A 451 -22.68 -8.15 -2.97
C PRO A 451 -22.15 -9.16 -1.94
N GLU A 452 -23.00 -9.65 -1.03
CA GLU A 452 -22.62 -10.66 -0.03
C GLU A 452 -22.32 -12.03 -0.68
N ILE A 453 -22.99 -12.38 -1.79
CA ILE A 453 -22.70 -13.59 -2.56
C ILE A 453 -21.32 -13.47 -3.22
N GLU A 454 -21.05 -12.33 -3.86
CA GLU A 454 -19.75 -12.06 -4.51
C GLU A 454 -18.61 -12.09 -3.47
N GLU A 455 -18.81 -11.48 -2.31
CA GLU A 455 -17.88 -11.53 -1.18
C GLU A 455 -17.67 -12.98 -0.69
N ALA A 456 -18.74 -13.74 -0.47
CA ALA A 456 -18.66 -15.12 0.01
C ALA A 456 -17.90 -16.04 -0.96
N VAL A 457 -18.15 -15.91 -2.26
CA VAL A 457 -17.46 -16.69 -3.31
C VAL A 457 -15.99 -16.30 -3.40
N SER A 458 -15.67 -14.99 -3.34
CA SER A 458 -14.28 -14.51 -3.32
C SER A 458 -13.51 -15.04 -2.10
N ARG A 459 -14.17 -15.13 -0.94
CA ARG A 459 -13.57 -15.66 0.29
C ARG A 459 -13.22 -17.15 0.22
N VAL A 460 -13.81 -17.94 -0.69
CA VAL A 460 -13.42 -19.35 -0.89
C VAL A 460 -11.93 -19.43 -1.26
N ASP A 461 -11.46 -18.57 -2.17
CA ASP A 461 -10.04 -18.53 -2.55
C ASP A 461 -9.14 -18.15 -1.37
N MET A 462 -9.58 -17.19 -0.56
CA MET A 462 -8.87 -16.82 0.66
C MET A 462 -8.73 -18.01 1.62
N TYR A 463 -9.80 -18.78 1.85
CA TYR A 463 -9.75 -19.96 2.72
C TYR A 463 -8.82 -21.05 2.17
N VAL A 464 -8.90 -21.34 0.87
CA VAL A 464 -8.03 -22.33 0.20
C VAL A 464 -6.57 -21.90 0.27
N HIS A 465 -6.28 -20.65 -0.07
CA HIS A 465 -4.92 -20.10 -0.03
C HIS A 465 -4.36 -20.12 1.39
N MET A 466 -5.16 -19.74 2.39
CA MET A 466 -4.76 -19.78 3.79
C MET A 466 -4.43 -21.21 4.26
N SER A 467 -5.17 -22.21 3.81
CA SER A 467 -4.88 -23.61 4.14
C SER A 467 -3.60 -24.12 3.48
N GLN A 468 -3.22 -23.61 2.31
CA GLN A 468 -2.04 -24.05 1.57
C GLN A 468 -0.75 -23.36 2.05
N GLU A 469 -0.81 -22.04 2.31
CA GLU A 469 0.36 -21.24 2.69
C GLU A 469 0.71 -21.32 4.18
N LEU A 470 -0.25 -21.70 5.03
CA LEU A 470 -0.06 -21.80 6.48
C LEU A 470 -0.29 -23.24 6.99
N PRO A 471 0.67 -24.16 6.80
CA PRO A 471 0.58 -25.53 7.32
C PRO A 471 0.28 -25.55 8.83
N GLY A 472 -0.75 -26.31 9.22
CA GLY A 472 -1.20 -26.42 10.62
C GLY A 472 -2.01 -25.22 11.12
N TYR A 473 -2.41 -24.28 10.26
CA TYR A 473 -3.36 -23.23 10.62
C TYR A 473 -4.76 -23.81 10.89
N PHE A 474 -5.19 -24.74 10.04
CA PHE A 474 -6.32 -25.63 10.27
C PHE A 474 -5.78 -27.04 10.53
N ASP A 475 -6.46 -27.78 11.40
CA ASP A 475 -6.09 -29.16 11.73
C ASP A 475 -6.55 -30.16 10.65
N ALA A 476 -7.62 -29.83 9.92
CA ALA A 476 -8.11 -30.58 8.76
C ALA A 476 -8.91 -29.68 7.81
N VAL A 477 -9.07 -30.14 6.58
CA VAL A 477 -9.92 -29.53 5.54
C VAL A 477 -10.92 -30.58 5.05
N VAL A 478 -12.19 -30.19 4.93
CA VAL A 478 -13.29 -31.05 4.46
C VAL A 478 -13.99 -30.34 3.31
N ASN A 479 -14.21 -31.05 2.20
CA ASN A 479 -14.98 -30.55 1.07
C ASN A 479 -16.48 -30.54 1.43
N THR A 480 -17.16 -29.42 1.22
CA THR A 480 -18.59 -29.27 1.50
C THR A 480 -19.48 -29.19 0.26
N ASP A 481 -18.99 -29.60 -0.91
CA ASP A 481 -19.81 -29.69 -2.12
C ASP A 481 -21.02 -30.62 -1.92
N GLU A 482 -20.82 -31.74 -1.22
CA GLU A 482 -21.86 -32.69 -0.82
C GLU A 482 -21.88 -32.85 0.70
N LEU A 483 -22.92 -32.33 1.37
CA LEU A 483 -22.96 -32.24 2.84
C LEU A 483 -22.98 -33.60 3.56
N ASP A 484 -23.50 -34.66 2.93
CA ASP A 484 -23.50 -36.00 3.53
C ASP A 484 -22.14 -36.70 3.43
N GLU A 485 -21.39 -36.44 2.36
CA GLU A 485 -19.99 -36.87 2.23
C GLU A 485 -19.11 -36.10 3.23
N ALA A 486 -19.28 -34.78 3.29
CA ALA A 486 -18.61 -33.90 4.26
C ALA A 486 -18.85 -34.37 5.71
N PHE A 487 -20.09 -34.75 6.04
CA PHE A 487 -20.43 -35.28 7.35
C PHE A 487 -19.76 -36.63 7.65
N THR A 488 -19.65 -37.50 6.65
CA THR A 488 -18.99 -38.80 6.78
C THR A 488 -17.50 -38.64 7.04
N GLU A 489 -16.84 -37.77 6.27
CA GLU A 489 -15.42 -37.43 6.48
C GLU A 489 -15.19 -36.77 7.85
N LEU A 490 -16.01 -35.79 8.22
CA LEU A 490 -15.93 -35.13 9.52
C LEU A 490 -16.12 -36.11 10.68
N SER A 491 -17.05 -37.05 10.54
CA SER A 491 -17.30 -38.10 11.54
C SER A 491 -16.10 -39.04 11.69
N PHE A 492 -15.43 -39.38 10.58
CA PHE A 492 -14.21 -40.20 10.59
C PHE A 492 -13.07 -39.48 11.33
N LEU A 493 -12.83 -38.19 11.01
CA LEU A 493 -11.85 -37.36 11.70
C LEU A 493 -12.12 -37.28 13.21
N ILE A 494 -13.38 -37.08 13.61
CA ILE A 494 -13.75 -36.99 15.03
C ILE A 494 -13.58 -38.32 15.75
N LYS A 495 -13.93 -39.46 15.13
CA LYS A 495 -13.67 -40.78 15.72
C LYS A 495 -12.19 -41.05 15.91
N ALA A 496 -11.37 -40.71 14.92
CA ALA A 496 -9.91 -40.82 15.02
C ALA A 496 -9.38 -39.93 16.16
N TYR A 497 -9.87 -38.70 16.26
CA TYR A 497 -9.54 -37.77 17.34
C TYR A 497 -9.92 -38.28 18.74
N LEU A 498 -11.10 -38.90 18.87
CA LEU A 498 -11.57 -39.48 20.13
C LEU A 498 -10.92 -40.85 20.46
N GLY A 499 -10.11 -41.41 19.56
CA GLY A 499 -9.48 -42.73 19.71
C GLY A 499 -10.47 -43.90 19.62
N LEU A 500 -11.61 -43.71 18.93
CA LEU A 500 -12.67 -44.72 18.78
C LEU A 500 -12.41 -45.72 17.64
N GLU A 501 -11.48 -45.43 16.73
CA GLU A 501 -11.02 -46.33 15.65
C GLU A 501 -9.49 -46.34 15.56
N PRO A 502 -8.82 -47.49 15.33
CA PRO A 502 -7.38 -47.54 15.09
C PRO A 502 -7.03 -46.96 13.70
N PRO A 503 -5.86 -46.30 13.52
CA PRO A 503 -5.43 -45.84 12.21
C PRO A 503 -5.22 -47.05 11.29
N GLN A 504 -6.05 -47.19 10.24
CA GLN A 504 -5.82 -48.23 9.24
C GLN A 504 -4.57 -47.90 8.42
N ALA A 505 -3.61 -48.82 8.43
CA ALA A 505 -2.48 -48.80 7.52
C ALA A 505 -2.99 -48.90 6.08
N ALA A 506 -2.58 -47.96 5.23
CA ALA A 506 -2.82 -48.01 3.81
C ALA A 506 -2.01 -49.17 3.18
N GLU A 507 -2.61 -50.34 3.04
CA GLU A 507 -2.10 -51.40 2.16
C GLU A 507 -3.23 -51.86 1.23
N GLY A 508 -3.02 -51.65 -0.08
CA GLY A 508 -3.79 -52.36 -1.10
C GLY A 508 -4.12 -51.61 -2.39
N ILE A 509 -3.13 -51.17 -3.16
CA ILE A 509 -3.24 -51.17 -4.64
C ILE A 509 -1.95 -51.76 -5.20
N GLN A 510 -2.06 -53.00 -5.69
CA GLN A 510 -0.98 -53.80 -6.25
C GLN A 510 -0.51 -53.27 -7.61
N ASP A 511 0.80 -53.40 -7.80
CA ASP A 511 1.58 -53.47 -9.03
C ASP A 511 0.83 -53.80 -10.33
N VAL A 512 0.85 -52.84 -11.27
CA VAL A 512 0.99 -53.14 -12.70
C VAL A 512 1.99 -52.16 -13.32
N THR A 513 3.28 -52.36 -13.05
CA THR A 513 4.36 -51.80 -13.89
C THR A 513 5.22 -52.91 -14.45
N SER A 514 4.78 -53.51 -15.56
CA SER A 514 5.70 -54.20 -16.46
C SER A 514 5.35 -53.87 -17.92
N ARG A 515 6.04 -52.85 -18.44
CA ARG A 515 6.55 -52.68 -19.82
C ARG A 515 6.63 -51.20 -20.17
N ALA A 516 7.80 -50.61 -19.98
CA ALA A 516 8.21 -49.42 -20.73
C ALA A 516 9.63 -49.68 -21.26
N GLY A 517 9.72 -49.92 -22.57
CA GLY A 517 10.95 -49.83 -23.34
C GLY A 517 11.00 -48.48 -24.05
N ALA A 518 12.16 -47.82 -23.92
CA ALA A 518 12.84 -46.90 -24.84
C ALA A 518 12.17 -45.59 -25.34
N GLU A 519 12.89 -44.49 -25.03
CA GLU A 519 13.18 -43.27 -25.86
C GLU A 519 11.99 -42.44 -26.40
N GLN A 520 11.93 -41.09 -26.27
CA GLN A 520 12.87 -40.08 -26.79
C GLN A 520 12.52 -38.65 -26.30
N ARG A 521 13.49 -37.74 -26.42
CA ARG A 521 13.57 -36.32 -25.97
C ARG A 521 12.55 -35.35 -26.62
N LEU A 522 12.08 -34.34 -25.86
CA LEU A 522 12.18 -32.87 -26.11
C LEU A 522 11.21 -32.06 -25.20
N SER A 523 11.66 -30.91 -24.71
CA SER A 523 11.02 -29.95 -23.76
C SER A 523 10.86 -28.56 -24.42
N PRO A 524 10.25 -27.49 -23.81
CA PRO A 524 9.18 -27.36 -22.78
C PRO A 524 8.10 -26.27 -23.10
N ARG A 525 7.14 -26.11 -22.16
CA ARG A 525 6.15 -25.02 -21.88
C ARG A 525 4.70 -25.44 -22.12
N GLY A 526 3.80 -25.51 -21.15
CA GLY A 526 3.83 -25.10 -19.74
C GLY A 526 2.38 -25.06 -19.24
N GLU A 527 1.74 -26.22 -19.14
CA GLU A 527 0.44 -26.38 -18.50
C GLU A 527 0.66 -26.70 -17.02
N ILE A 528 -0.04 -25.97 -16.16
CA ILE A 528 -0.06 -26.16 -14.71
C ILE A 528 -0.83 -27.46 -14.45
N THR A 529 -0.10 -28.56 -14.33
CA THR A 529 -0.65 -29.83 -13.85
C THR A 529 -0.85 -29.75 -12.34
N ALA A 530 -2.09 -29.89 -11.90
CA ALA A 530 -2.48 -30.01 -10.50
C ALA A 530 -1.68 -31.12 -9.81
N THR A 531 -0.94 -30.75 -8.77
CA THR A 531 -0.32 -31.69 -7.83
C THR A 531 -1.38 -32.40 -7.00
N PRO A 532 -1.33 -33.73 -6.83
CA PRO A 532 -2.24 -34.44 -5.93
C PRO A 532 -1.99 -33.99 -4.49
N TRP A 533 -3.06 -33.71 -3.75
CA TRP A 533 -3.00 -33.30 -2.35
C TRP A 533 -2.53 -34.47 -1.47
N PRO A 534 -1.72 -34.20 -0.42
CA PRO A 534 -1.29 -35.24 0.52
C PRO A 534 -2.50 -35.80 1.30
N SER A 535 -2.41 -37.06 1.69
CA SER A 535 -3.46 -37.78 2.41
C SER A 535 -3.76 -37.15 3.78
N SER A 536 -4.97 -36.57 3.91
CA SER A 536 -5.48 -35.76 5.04
C SER A 536 -5.41 -36.42 6.43
N VAL A 537 -5.34 -37.75 6.48
CA VAL A 537 -5.36 -38.51 7.74
C VAL A 537 -4.03 -38.44 8.48
N SER A 538 -2.89 -38.37 7.77
CA SER A 538 -1.57 -38.42 8.42
C SER A 538 -1.22 -37.11 9.14
N GLU A 539 -1.51 -35.94 8.55
CA GLU A 539 -1.27 -34.62 9.18
C GLU A 539 -2.23 -34.36 10.36
N PHE A 540 -3.49 -34.82 10.26
CA PHE A 540 -4.45 -34.76 11.35
C PHE A 540 -3.99 -35.57 12.58
N LEU A 541 -3.33 -36.70 12.35
CA LEU A 541 -2.74 -37.55 13.39
C LEU A 541 -1.36 -37.05 13.85
N ASP A 542 -0.52 -36.42 13.02
CA ASP A 542 0.80 -35.92 13.45
C ASP A 542 0.68 -34.72 14.41
N THR A 543 -0.38 -33.91 14.25
CA THR A 543 -0.74 -32.91 15.26
C THR A 543 -1.32 -33.51 16.56
N SER A 544 -1.60 -34.82 16.61
CA SER A 544 -2.01 -35.53 17.84
C SER A 544 -0.87 -35.69 18.84
N ALA A 545 0.39 -35.54 18.40
CA ALA A 545 1.57 -35.49 19.28
C ALA A 545 1.59 -34.22 20.18
N LYS A 546 0.72 -33.24 19.93
CA LYS A 546 0.34 -32.20 20.91
C LYS A 546 -0.69 -32.77 21.92
N ASN A 547 -0.29 -33.85 22.58
CA ASN A 547 -0.84 -34.52 23.77
C ASN A 547 -2.34 -34.33 24.08
N TYR A 548 -3.15 -35.33 23.71
CA TYR A 548 -4.22 -35.84 24.58
C TYR A 548 -4.03 -37.35 24.73
N PRO A 549 -3.32 -37.84 25.77
CA PRO A 549 -3.23 -39.27 26.00
C PRO A 549 -4.60 -39.77 26.47
N GLY A 550 -5.34 -40.49 25.60
CA GLY A 550 -6.34 -41.53 25.87
C GLY A 550 -7.43 -41.33 26.95
N GLY A 551 -7.49 -40.16 27.59
CA GLY A 551 -8.10 -39.99 28.90
C GLY A 551 -9.33 -39.11 28.91
N ILE A 552 -9.87 -38.72 27.76
CA ILE A 552 -11.16 -38.00 27.70
C ILE A 552 -12.27 -38.92 28.24
N SER A 553 -12.19 -40.24 27.99
CA SER A 553 -13.11 -41.21 28.59
C SER A 553 -12.89 -41.42 30.10
N GLU A 554 -11.63 -41.51 30.56
CA GLU A 554 -11.34 -41.82 31.98
C GLU A 554 -11.47 -40.60 32.91
N LYS A 555 -11.12 -39.39 32.46
CA LYS A 555 -11.14 -38.18 33.31
C LYS A 555 -12.50 -37.51 33.40
N LEU A 556 -13.35 -37.62 32.38
CA LEU A 556 -14.76 -37.21 32.47
C LEU A 556 -15.58 -38.22 33.29
N ALA A 557 -15.27 -39.52 33.20
CA ALA A 557 -15.88 -40.53 34.07
C ALA A 557 -15.50 -40.37 35.55
N ALA A 558 -14.27 -39.93 35.85
CA ALA A 558 -13.82 -39.69 37.22
C ALA A 558 -14.61 -38.57 37.94
N HIS A 559 -15.20 -37.62 37.20
CA HIS A 559 -16.04 -36.56 37.79
C HIS A 559 -17.49 -37.01 38.04
N ILE A 560 -17.97 -38.04 37.32
CA ILE A 560 -19.28 -38.65 37.53
C ILE A 560 -19.29 -39.56 38.76
N LEU A 561 -18.12 -40.06 39.20
CA LEU A 561 -17.98 -40.97 40.34
C LEU A 561 -17.59 -40.27 41.66
N SER A 562 -17.52 -38.93 41.70
CA SER A 562 -17.17 -38.18 42.93
C SER A 562 -18.17 -37.09 43.33
N VAL A 563 -19.45 -37.21 42.93
CA VAL A 563 -20.58 -36.43 43.47
C VAL A 563 -21.56 -37.35 44.16
#